data_AF-A0A2Z3JFD5-F1
#
_entry.id   AF-A0A2Z3JFD5-F1
#
_cell.length_a   1.000
_cell.length_b   1.000
_cell.length_c   1.000
_cell.angle_alpha   90.00
_cell.angle_beta   90.00
_cell.angle_gamma   90.00
#
_symmetry.space_group_name_H-M   'P 1'
#
loop_
_entity.id
_entity.type
_entity.pdbx_description
1 polymer ?
#
loop_
_entity_poly.entity_id
_entity_poly.type
_entity_poly.pdbx_seq_one_letter_code
_entity_poly.pdbx_strand_id
1 'polypeptide(L)'
;MTKSIAAFQDEHGRVTTWPSDRRRAHQLAVLSHLAAHLDGGKLYSEAELDAFLSEQTTLEDVSILRRELVDGDYLMTDGGQYWKAGSRPTGAAAVPTPQAEAALHKPPLK
;
A
#
# COMPACT_ATOMS: atom_id res chain seq x y z
N MET A 1 2.84 25.94 1.11
CA MET A 1 4.18 25.34 1.02
C MET A 1 4.02 23.84 0.83
N THR A 2 4.24 23.35 -0.38
CA THR A 2 4.19 21.93 -0.73
C THR A 2 5.36 21.23 -0.01
N LYS A 3 5.05 20.51 1.08
CA LYS A 3 6.07 19.85 1.90
C LYS A 3 6.53 18.58 1.16
N SER A 4 7.73 18.66 0.60
CA SER A 4 8.34 17.60 -0.20
C SER A 4 8.54 16.33 0.60
N ILE A 5 7.83 15.27 0.22
CA ILE A 5 8.14 13.88 0.62
C ILE A 5 9.35 13.30 -0.14
N ALA A 6 9.95 14.08 -1.04
CA ALA A 6 11.11 13.68 -1.85
C ALA A 6 12.33 13.23 -1.02
N ALA A 7 12.45 13.66 0.24
CA ALA A 7 13.51 13.17 1.12
C ALA A 7 13.27 11.73 1.65
N PHE A 8 12.05 11.22 1.48
CA PHE A 8 11.58 9.92 1.97
C PHE A 8 11.15 8.99 0.85
N GLN A 9 11.28 9.46 -0.39
CA GLN A 9 10.97 8.71 -1.60
C GLN A 9 12.23 8.61 -2.45
N ASP A 10 12.38 7.47 -3.10
CA ASP A 10 13.43 7.25 -4.09
C ASP A 10 13.12 7.99 -5.40
N GLU A 11 14.05 7.98 -6.34
CA GLU A 11 13.85 8.51 -7.70
C GLU A 11 12.71 7.81 -8.46
N HIS A 12 12.37 6.59 -8.05
CA HIS A 12 11.21 5.83 -8.54
C HIS A 12 9.89 6.13 -7.81
N GLY A 13 9.87 7.05 -6.84
CA GLY A 13 8.69 7.38 -6.02
C GLY A 13 8.39 6.39 -4.89
N ARG A 14 9.25 5.36 -4.71
CA ARG A 14 9.10 4.36 -3.64
C ARG A 14 9.47 4.93 -2.29
N VAL A 15 8.71 4.61 -1.25
CA VAL A 15 9.00 5.08 0.11
C VAL A 15 10.22 4.35 0.65
N THR A 16 11.30 5.08 0.91
CA THR A 16 12.56 4.53 1.43
C THR A 16 12.66 4.61 2.95
N THR A 17 11.93 5.54 3.57
CA THR A 17 11.95 5.75 5.01
C THR A 17 10.59 6.19 5.50
N TRP A 18 10.13 5.59 6.60
CA TRP A 18 8.93 6.05 7.28
C TRP A 18 9.26 7.27 8.17
N PRO A 19 8.64 8.44 7.94
CA PRO A 19 8.85 9.61 8.78
C PRO A 19 8.29 9.38 10.20
N SER A 20 9.00 9.89 11.21
CA SER A 20 8.57 9.82 12.62
C SER A 20 7.25 10.57 12.86
N ASP A 21 6.52 10.22 13.92
CA ASP A 21 5.22 10.82 14.32
C ASP A 21 5.22 12.36 14.36
N ARG A 22 6.35 12.98 14.74
CA ARG A 22 6.52 14.45 14.68
C ARG A 22 6.32 15.06 13.29
N ARG A 23 6.38 14.25 12.24
CA ARG A 23 6.25 14.63 10.82
C ARG A 23 4.96 14.08 10.21
N ARG A 24 3.83 14.10 10.93
CA ARG A 24 2.49 13.70 10.42
C ARG A 24 2.17 14.19 9.01
N ALA A 25 2.51 15.43 8.66
CA ALA A 25 2.27 15.95 7.32
C ALA A 25 2.97 15.14 6.20
N HIS A 26 4.15 14.58 6.48
CA HIS A 26 4.87 13.73 5.52
C HIS A 26 4.29 12.31 5.53
N GLN A 27 3.89 11.80 6.70
CA GLN A 27 3.19 10.51 6.81
C GLN A 27 1.92 10.53 5.96
N LEU A 28 1.05 11.53 6.12
CA LEU A 28 -0.17 11.69 5.33
C LEU A 28 0.10 11.78 3.82
N ALA A 29 1.17 12.49 3.41
CA ALA A 29 1.53 12.58 2.00
C ALA A 29 2.03 11.23 1.43
N VAL A 30 2.77 10.45 2.21
CA VAL A 30 3.17 9.08 1.85
C VAL A 30 1.94 8.17 1.77
N LEU A 31 1.06 8.19 2.78
CA LEU A 31 -0.17 7.40 2.81
C LEU A 31 -1.07 7.72 1.62
N SER A 32 -1.26 9.01 1.33
CA SER A 32 -2.01 9.46 0.16
C SER A 32 -1.39 9.02 -1.16
N HIS A 33 -0.06 8.97 -1.25
CA HIS A 33 0.63 8.47 -2.44
C HIS A 33 0.39 6.97 -2.63
N LEU A 34 0.58 6.17 -1.57
CA LEU A 34 0.32 4.72 -1.58
C LEU A 34 -1.15 4.42 -1.91
N ALA A 35 -2.07 5.15 -1.30
CA ALA A 35 -3.50 5.02 -1.56
C ALA A 35 -3.91 5.43 -2.98
N ALA A 36 -3.15 6.32 -3.63
CA ALA A 36 -3.39 6.68 -5.03
C ALA A 36 -3.07 5.52 -5.99
N HIS A 37 -2.08 4.69 -5.65
CA HIS A 37 -1.71 3.49 -6.42
C HIS A 37 -2.62 2.28 -6.15
N LEU A 38 -3.39 2.29 -5.04
CA LEU A 38 -4.40 1.27 -4.78
C LEU A 38 -5.59 1.42 -5.73
N ASP A 39 -6.00 0.31 -6.32
CA ASP A 39 -7.17 0.24 -7.17
C ASP A 39 -8.45 0.42 -6.34
N GLY A 40 -9.25 1.42 -6.72
CA GLY A 40 -10.54 1.65 -6.12
C GLY A 40 -11.52 0.56 -6.54
N GLY A 41 -12.14 -0.12 -5.57
CA GLY A 41 -13.16 -1.15 -5.84
C GLY A 41 -12.62 -2.58 -5.83
N LYS A 42 -11.32 -2.77 -5.56
CA LYS A 42 -10.74 -4.09 -5.31
C LYS A 42 -10.70 -4.39 -3.81
N LEU A 43 -11.05 -5.63 -3.45
CA LEU A 43 -10.75 -6.20 -2.14
C LEU A 43 -9.33 -6.77 -2.19
N TYR A 44 -8.48 -6.30 -1.29
CA TYR A 44 -7.15 -6.79 -1.06
C TYR A 44 -7.15 -7.66 0.19
N SER A 45 -6.54 -8.83 0.10
CA SER A 45 -6.25 -9.63 1.29
C SER A 45 -5.06 -9.01 2.06
N GLU A 46 -4.87 -9.42 3.31
CA GLU A 46 -3.68 -9.06 4.09
C GLU A 46 -2.39 -9.26 3.29
N ALA A 47 -2.20 -10.45 2.71
CA ALA A 47 -1.01 -10.80 1.94
C ALA A 47 -0.84 -9.97 0.65
N GLU A 48 -1.95 -9.63 -0.04
CA GLU A 48 -1.88 -8.78 -1.23
C GLU A 48 -1.50 -7.35 -0.88
N LEU A 49 -2.07 -6.82 0.22
CA LEU A 49 -1.75 -5.48 0.68
C LEU A 49 -0.30 -5.40 1.15
N ASP A 50 0.18 -6.40 1.89
CA ASP A 50 1.56 -6.48 2.36
C ASP A 50 2.54 -6.55 1.18
N ALA A 51 2.28 -7.41 0.20
CA ALA A 51 3.09 -7.52 -1.02
C ALA A 51 3.10 -6.19 -1.81
N PHE A 52 1.94 -5.56 -2.00
CA PHE A 52 1.84 -4.26 -2.68
C PHE A 52 2.64 -3.18 -1.95
N LEU A 53 2.56 -3.12 -0.62
CA LEU A 53 3.35 -2.18 0.17
C LEU A 53 4.85 -2.48 0.08
N SER A 54 5.27 -3.74 0.02
CA SER A 54 6.66 -4.13 -0.19
C SER A 54 7.17 -3.82 -1.60
N GLU A 55 6.31 -3.71 -2.60
CA GLU A 55 6.69 -3.27 -3.95
C GLU A 55 6.79 -1.74 -4.05
N GLN A 56 5.90 -1.03 -3.34
CA GLN A 56 5.85 0.43 -3.33
C GLN A 56 6.83 1.06 -2.33
N THR A 57 7.39 0.27 -1.42
CA THR A 57 8.33 0.75 -0.40
C THR A 57 9.51 -0.19 -0.28
N THR A 58 10.69 0.35 0.03
CA THR A 58 11.86 -0.44 0.39
C THR A 58 11.95 -0.69 1.90
N LEU A 59 10.86 -0.44 2.62
CA LEU A 59 10.76 -0.66 4.06
C LEU A 59 10.54 -2.14 4.34
N GLU A 60 11.27 -2.67 5.32
CA GLU A 60 11.03 -4.02 5.83
C GLU A 60 9.72 -4.07 6.65
N ASP A 61 9.38 -2.96 7.33
CA ASP A 61 8.20 -2.86 8.20
C ASP A 61 6.99 -2.21 7.50
N VAL A 62 6.43 -2.91 6.52
CA VAL A 62 5.18 -2.49 5.83
C VAL A 62 3.93 -2.57 6.71
N SER A 63 3.98 -3.35 7.79
CA SER A 63 2.89 -3.48 8.77
C SER A 63 2.53 -2.14 9.43
N ILE A 64 3.50 -1.25 9.63
CA ILE A 64 3.23 0.09 10.16
C ILE A 64 2.44 0.90 9.14
N LEU A 65 2.84 0.89 7.87
CA LEU A 65 2.14 1.58 6.79
C LEU A 65 0.70 1.11 6.66
N ARG A 66 0.50 -0.21 6.70
CA ARG A 66 -0.82 -0.81 6.64
C ARG A 66 -1.71 -0.31 7.76
N ARG A 67 -1.18 -0.24 8.99
CA ARG A 67 -1.94 0.24 10.15
C ARG A 67 -2.29 1.73 10.02
N GLU A 68 -1.33 2.52 9.56
CA GLU A 68 -1.50 3.97 9.35
C GLU A 68 -2.45 4.29 8.19
N LEU A 69 -2.50 3.44 7.14
CA LEU A 69 -3.46 3.58 6.05
C LEU A 69 -4.89 3.34 6.52
N VAL A 70 -5.07 2.40 7.44
CA VAL A 70 -6.37 2.13 8.06
C VAL A 70 -6.74 3.22 9.05
N ASP A 71 -5.80 3.65 9.89
CA ASP A 71 -6.01 4.74 10.86
C ASP A 71 -6.32 6.08 10.17
N GLY A 72 -5.71 6.33 9.01
CA GLY A 72 -5.91 7.53 8.21
C GLY A 72 -7.16 7.53 7.33
N ASP A 73 -8.08 6.56 7.49
CA ASP A 73 -9.29 6.44 6.67
C ASP A 73 -9.00 6.33 5.15
N TYR A 74 -7.79 5.89 4.76
CA TYR A 74 -7.45 5.64 3.35
C TYR A 74 -7.84 4.22 2.93
N LEU A 75 -7.76 3.28 3.86
CA LEU A 75 -8.13 1.88 3.71
C LEU A 75 -9.16 1.51 4.76
N MET A 76 -10.21 0.84 4.33
CA MET A 76 -11.19 0.21 5.20
C MET A 76 -10.82 -1.27 5.35
N THR A 77 -11.08 -1.83 6.52
CA THR A 77 -10.89 -3.26 6.79
C THR A 77 -12.16 -3.86 7.37
N ASP A 78 -12.52 -5.06 6.91
CA ASP A 78 -13.62 -5.86 7.47
C ASP A 78 -13.33 -7.35 7.24
N GLY A 79 -13.43 -8.15 8.30
CA GLY A 79 -13.26 -9.61 8.20
C GLY A 79 -11.95 -10.07 7.56
N GLY A 80 -10.86 -9.31 7.71
CA GLY A 80 -9.55 -9.63 7.12
C GLY A 80 -9.36 -9.20 5.66
N GLN A 81 -10.35 -8.50 5.08
CA GLN A 81 -10.26 -7.90 3.76
C GLN A 81 -10.05 -6.39 3.89
N TYR A 82 -9.27 -5.84 2.97
CA TYR A 82 -8.89 -4.43 2.93
C TYR A 82 -9.34 -3.81 1.62
N TRP A 83 -9.87 -2.60 1.63
CA TRP A 83 -10.20 -1.90 0.39
C TRP A 83 -10.05 -0.40 0.56
N LYS A 84 -9.81 0.30 -0.56
CA LYS A 84 -9.68 1.75 -0.57
C LYS A 84 -10.97 2.42 -0.09
N ALA A 85 -10.85 3.33 0.86
CA ALA A 85 -11.98 4.10 1.39
C ALA A 85 -12.67 4.89 0.27
N GLY A 86 -14.00 4.94 0.32
CA GLY A 86 -14.83 5.51 -0.75
C GLY A 86 -15.10 4.58 -1.93
N SER A 87 -14.44 3.42 -1.98
CA SER A 87 -14.57 2.47 -3.09
C SER A 87 -15.02 1.09 -2.60
N ARG A 88 -16.06 1.07 -1.75
CA ARG A 88 -16.65 -0.19 -1.27
C ARG A 88 -17.13 -0.99 -2.49
N PRO A 89 -16.59 -2.20 -2.73
CA PRO A 89 -17.11 -3.04 -3.79
C PRO A 89 -18.52 -3.45 -3.41
N THR A 90 -19.50 -2.78 -3.99
CA THR A 90 -20.89 -3.23 -3.93
C THR A 90 -20.94 -4.51 -4.76
N GLY A 91 -21.25 -5.64 -4.12
CA GLY A 91 -21.04 -6.96 -4.70
C GLY A 91 -21.83 -7.17 -5.99
N ALA A 92 -21.17 -7.06 -7.14
CA ALA A 92 -21.69 -7.54 -8.44
C ALA A 92 -20.62 -7.76 -9.52
N ALA A 93 -19.32 -7.69 -9.21
CA ALA A 93 -18.27 -8.07 -10.17
C ALA A 93 -17.11 -8.73 -9.42
N ALA A 94 -17.33 -9.99 -9.05
CA ALA A 94 -16.24 -10.92 -8.82
C ALA A 94 -15.49 -11.09 -10.15
N VAL A 95 -14.39 -10.36 -10.31
CA VAL A 95 -13.29 -10.83 -11.13
C VAL A 95 -12.12 -11.05 -10.17
N PRO A 96 -11.81 -12.30 -9.81
CA PRO A 96 -10.53 -12.60 -9.22
C PRO A 96 -9.52 -12.27 -10.32
N THR A 97 -8.81 -11.15 -10.23
CA THR A 97 -7.64 -10.96 -11.08
C THR A 97 -6.58 -11.92 -10.53
N PRO A 98 -6.16 -12.95 -11.29
CA PRO A 98 -5.00 -13.74 -10.93
C PRO A 98 -3.76 -12.88 -11.19
N GLN A 99 -3.49 -11.92 -10.31
CA GLN A 99 -2.22 -11.19 -10.29
C GLN A 99 -1.29 -11.88 -9.29
N ALA A 100 -1.16 -13.20 -9.46
CA ALA A 100 -0.14 -14.06 -8.85
C ALA A 100 0.43 -15.07 -9.88
N GLU A 101 0.14 -14.89 -11.17
CA GLU A 101 0.80 -15.60 -12.26
C GLU A 101 1.62 -14.60 -13.08
N ALA A 102 2.81 -14.23 -12.58
CA ALA A 102 4.00 -13.84 -13.37
C ALA A 102 5.08 -13.12 -12.52
N ALA A 103 5.65 -13.85 -11.56
CA ALA A 103 7.02 -13.65 -11.10
C ALA A 103 7.48 -14.97 -10.42
N LEU A 104 7.42 -16.10 -11.12
CA LEU A 104 8.55 -16.68 -11.84
C LEU A 104 9.91 -16.48 -11.14
N HIS A 105 10.40 -17.60 -10.59
CA HIS A 105 11.81 -18.00 -10.55
C HIS A 105 12.70 -17.36 -9.48
N LYS A 106 12.70 -17.97 -8.28
CA LYS A 106 13.99 -18.23 -7.64
C LYS A 106 14.77 -19.17 -8.59
N PRO A 107 15.94 -18.79 -9.13
CA PRO A 107 16.84 -19.78 -9.67
C PRO A 107 17.29 -20.69 -8.53
N PRO A 108 17.40 -22.01 -8.73
CA PRO A 108 18.17 -22.83 -7.81
C PRO A 108 19.64 -22.49 -8.03
N LEU A 109 20.36 -22.09 -6.99
CA LEU A 109 21.81 -22.26 -6.98
C LEU A 109 22.18 -23.34 -5.96
N LYS A 110 23.02 -24.23 -6.46
CA LYS A 110 23.54 -25.48 -5.88
C LYS A 110 24.41 -25.24 -4.66
#